data_AF-A0A5J5AXN2-F1
#
_entry.id   AF-A0A5J5AXN2-F1
#
_cell.length_a   1.000
_cell.length_b   1.000
_cell.length_c   1.000
_cell.angle_alpha   90.00
_cell.angle_beta   90.00
_cell.angle_gamma   90.00
#
_symmetry.space_group_name_H-M   'P 1'
#
loop_
_entity.id
_entity.type
_entity.pdbx_description
1 polymer ?
#
loop_
_entity_poly.entity_id
_entity_poly.type
_entity_poly.pdbx_seq_one_letter_code
_entity_poly.pdbx_strand_id
1 'polypeptide(L)'
;MAIANALRQAKDLGDELVVGVVSDEEIIANKGPPVLSMEERLVLVSGLKWVDEVIANAPYEITEEFMNRLFNEHNIDYIIHGDDPCLLPDGTDAYAQAKKAGRYKQIKRTEGVSSTDIVGRILASAKDTKICEDHQGSYREARNMNCSQGDESHVDGRHISHFLPTSRRIVQFSNGKGPGPNARVVYIDGAFDLFHAGHVEVLKKARQLGDFLLVGIHTDQTVSEHRGTYYPIMNLHERSLSVLACRYVDEVIIGAPWEVTKDMITTFNISLVVRGTVAESNSFLNGETDPYAVPKSMGVFRMLESPKDITTTSVAQRIIANHEIYMKRNAKKEASEKKYYAEKKYVSGD
;
A
#
# COMPACT_ATOMS: atom_id res chain seq x y z
N MET A 1 0.38 -3.93 0.47
CA MET A 1 -0.13 -5.26 0.83
C MET A 1 0.66 -6.46 0.27
N ALA A 2 0.81 -6.67 -1.05
CA ALA A 2 1.39 -7.92 -1.59
C ALA A 2 2.85 -8.17 -1.14
N ILE A 3 3.71 -7.15 -1.22
CA ILE A 3 5.09 -7.20 -0.73
C ILE A 3 5.11 -7.49 0.79
N ALA A 4 4.25 -6.82 1.55
CA ALA A 4 4.11 -7.04 2.99
C ALA A 4 3.78 -8.51 3.33
N ASN A 5 2.86 -9.16 2.61
CA ASN A 5 2.57 -10.58 2.84
C ASN A 5 3.73 -11.51 2.39
N ALA A 6 4.50 -11.12 1.36
CA ALA A 6 5.69 -11.85 0.97
C ALA A 6 6.74 -11.81 2.09
N LEU A 7 7.00 -10.63 2.67
CA LEU A 7 7.93 -10.48 3.79
C LEU A 7 7.43 -11.19 5.06
N ARG A 8 6.12 -11.17 5.33
CA ARG A 8 5.52 -11.98 6.40
C ARG A 8 5.84 -13.47 6.22
N GLN A 9 5.58 -14.03 5.04
CA GLN A 9 5.90 -15.43 4.74
C GLN A 9 7.41 -15.70 4.86
N ALA A 10 8.26 -14.77 4.42
CA ALA A 10 9.71 -14.91 4.54
C ALA A 10 10.16 -14.92 6.01
N LYS A 11 9.59 -14.06 6.86
CA LYS A 11 9.85 -14.02 8.30
C LYS A 11 9.36 -15.28 9.00
N ASP A 12 8.31 -15.96 8.52
CA ASP A 12 7.87 -17.24 9.08
C ASP A 12 8.89 -18.38 8.83
N LEU A 13 9.87 -18.20 7.93
CA LEU A 13 10.88 -19.21 7.57
C LEU A 13 12.20 -19.10 8.35
N GLY A 14 12.32 -18.15 9.28
CA GLY A 14 13.53 -17.91 10.07
C GLY A 14 13.30 -16.93 11.23
N ASP A 15 14.35 -16.64 12.00
CA ASP A 15 14.25 -15.78 13.19
C ASP A 15 14.47 -14.30 12.88
N GLU A 16 15.24 -13.98 11.85
CA GLU A 16 15.56 -12.63 11.39
C GLU A 16 15.34 -12.50 9.88
N LEU A 17 14.82 -11.34 9.44
CA LEU A 17 14.56 -11.02 8.05
C LEU A 17 15.29 -9.72 7.68
N VAL A 18 16.33 -9.89 6.87
CA VAL A 18 17.06 -8.80 6.22
C VAL A 18 16.55 -8.62 4.80
N VAL A 19 16.20 -7.38 4.42
CA VAL A 19 15.66 -7.07 3.10
C VAL A 19 16.61 -6.21 2.30
N GLY A 20 17.13 -6.77 1.20
CA GLY A 20 17.89 -6.02 0.20
C GLY A 20 16.97 -5.16 -0.67
N VAL A 21 17.27 -3.86 -0.77
CA VAL A 21 16.55 -2.91 -1.61
C VAL A 21 17.44 -2.49 -2.77
N VAL A 22 17.02 -2.80 -3.98
CA VAL A 22 17.76 -2.52 -5.22
C VAL A 22 17.78 -1.02 -5.52
N SER A 23 18.88 -0.47 -6.03
CA SER A 23 19.01 0.96 -6.35
C SER A 23 18.12 1.37 -7.54
N ASP A 24 17.93 2.68 -7.75
CA ASP A 24 17.13 3.20 -8.87
C ASP A 24 17.82 2.90 -10.22
N GLU A 25 19.14 3.04 -10.28
CA GLU A 25 19.98 2.80 -11.46
C GLU A 25 19.89 1.34 -11.91
N GLU A 26 20.04 0.42 -10.95
CA GLU A 26 20.00 -1.01 -11.18
C GLU A 26 18.59 -1.46 -11.63
N ILE A 27 17.54 -0.86 -11.06
CA ILE A 27 16.15 -1.08 -11.50
C ILE A 27 15.94 -0.61 -12.95
N ILE A 28 16.46 0.56 -13.31
CA ILE A 28 16.33 1.12 -14.66
C ILE A 28 17.00 0.20 -15.69
N ALA A 29 18.19 -0.32 -15.36
CA ALA A 29 18.94 -1.22 -16.24
C ALA A 29 18.19 -2.53 -16.54
N ASN A 30 17.44 -3.07 -15.57
CA ASN A 30 16.87 -4.41 -15.67
C ASN A 30 15.38 -4.45 -16.07
N LYS A 31 14.58 -3.45 -15.71
CA LYS A 31 13.12 -3.46 -15.97
C LYS A 31 12.56 -2.14 -16.47
N GLY A 32 12.98 -1.03 -15.89
CA GLY A 32 12.41 0.30 -16.13
C GLY A 32 12.23 1.08 -14.82
N PRO A 33 12.00 2.40 -14.90
CA PRO A 33 12.12 3.29 -13.76
C PRO A 33 11.14 2.91 -12.63
N PRO A 34 11.57 3.05 -11.36
CA PRO A 34 10.67 2.91 -10.23
C PRO A 34 9.78 4.14 -10.09
N VAL A 35 8.58 3.95 -9.52
CA VAL A 35 7.64 5.06 -9.22
C VAL A 35 8.10 5.85 -7.99
N LEU A 36 8.66 5.13 -7.02
CA LEU A 36 9.14 5.66 -5.75
C LEU A 36 10.66 5.71 -5.77
N SER A 37 11.23 6.78 -5.23
CA SER A 37 12.68 6.92 -5.12
C SER A 37 13.28 5.86 -4.19
N MET A 38 14.58 5.62 -4.29
CA MET A 38 15.30 4.76 -3.35
C MET A 38 15.01 5.09 -1.88
N GLU A 39 15.02 6.38 -1.52
CA GLU A 39 14.72 6.83 -0.15
C GLU A 39 13.29 6.45 0.29
N GLU A 40 12.29 6.70 -0.57
CA GLU A 40 10.89 6.36 -0.28
C GLU A 40 10.69 4.84 -0.13
N ARG A 41 11.42 4.05 -0.94
CA ARG A 41 11.39 2.59 -0.86
C ARG A 41 12.04 2.07 0.41
N LEU A 42 13.16 2.65 0.84
CA LEU A 42 13.81 2.34 2.12
C LEU A 42 12.89 2.63 3.32
N VAL A 43 12.21 3.78 3.33
CA VAL A 43 11.25 4.13 4.38
C VAL A 43 10.08 3.14 4.42
N LEU A 44 9.54 2.76 3.26
CA LEU A 44 8.45 1.79 3.19
C LEU A 44 8.87 0.42 3.71
N VAL A 45 10.01 -0.10 3.26
CA VAL A 45 10.48 -1.45 3.63
C VAL A 45 10.85 -1.50 5.12
N SER A 46 11.60 -0.51 5.62
CA SER A 46 11.92 -0.40 7.05
C SER A 46 10.66 -0.17 7.90
N GLY A 47 9.60 0.43 7.35
CA GLY A 47 8.32 0.59 8.02
C GLY A 47 7.52 -0.70 8.24
N LEU A 48 7.89 -1.81 7.59
CA LEU A 48 7.17 -3.09 7.72
C LEU A 48 7.60 -3.85 8.97
N LYS A 49 6.63 -4.43 9.68
CA LYS A 49 6.83 -5.04 11.00
C LYS A 49 7.59 -6.36 11.03
N TRP A 50 7.71 -7.01 9.88
CA TRP A 50 8.45 -8.27 9.75
C TRP A 50 9.92 -8.08 9.39
N VAL A 51 10.31 -6.87 9.00
CA VAL A 51 11.68 -6.56 8.56
C VAL A 51 12.52 -6.19 9.78
N ASP A 52 13.67 -6.83 9.98
CA ASP A 52 14.57 -6.47 11.07
C ASP A 52 15.65 -5.50 10.59
N GLU A 53 16.21 -5.75 9.41
CA GLU A 53 17.25 -4.92 8.80
C GLU A 53 16.98 -4.69 7.30
N VAL A 54 17.49 -3.56 6.79
CA VAL A 54 17.42 -3.21 5.37
C VAL A 54 18.82 -2.95 4.82
N ILE A 55 19.19 -3.67 3.77
CA ILE A 55 20.43 -3.43 3.01
C ILE A 55 20.09 -2.55 1.81
N ALA A 56 20.65 -1.34 1.76
CA ALA A 56 20.51 -0.47 0.61
C ALA A 56 21.43 -0.90 -0.54
N ASN A 57 21.03 -0.59 -1.77
CA ASN A 57 21.80 -0.83 -3.00
C ASN A 57 22.18 -2.32 -3.18
N ALA A 58 21.24 -3.22 -2.88
CA ALA A 58 21.39 -4.62 -3.23
C ALA A 58 21.43 -4.77 -4.77
N PRO A 59 22.27 -5.67 -5.32
CA PRO A 59 22.31 -5.92 -6.75
C PRO A 59 21.00 -6.59 -7.21
N TYR A 60 20.66 -6.46 -8.50
CA TYR A 60 19.48 -7.13 -9.06
C TYR A 60 19.74 -8.61 -9.31
N GLU A 61 20.93 -8.94 -9.82
CA GLU A 61 21.42 -10.31 -9.94
C GLU A 61 22.09 -10.75 -8.63
N ILE A 62 21.76 -11.96 -8.17
CA ILE A 62 22.44 -12.57 -7.03
C ILE A 62 23.74 -13.23 -7.50
N THR A 63 24.81 -12.44 -7.51
CA THR A 63 26.16 -12.90 -7.88
C THR A 63 26.83 -13.70 -6.76
N GLU A 64 27.85 -14.48 -7.11
CA GLU A 64 28.67 -15.21 -6.13
C GLU A 64 29.37 -14.27 -5.13
N GLU A 65 29.86 -13.12 -5.61
CA GLU A 65 30.44 -12.07 -4.77
C GLU A 65 29.41 -11.56 -3.74
N PHE A 66 28.18 -11.28 -4.17
CA PHE A 66 27.14 -10.82 -3.26
C PHE A 66 26.71 -11.89 -2.26
N MET A 67 26.58 -13.15 -2.70
CA MET A 67 26.33 -14.27 -1.80
C MET A 67 27.42 -14.41 -0.74
N ASN A 68 28.68 -14.25 -1.10
CA ASN A 68 29.78 -14.30 -0.13
C ASN A 68 29.65 -13.20 0.93
N ARG A 69 29.25 -11.97 0.55
CA ARG A 69 28.96 -10.92 1.53
C ARG A 69 27.76 -11.27 2.41
N LEU A 70 26.64 -11.67 1.82
CA LEU A 70 25.43 -12.05 2.57
C LEU A 70 25.71 -13.15 3.59
N PHE A 71 26.43 -14.19 3.17
CA PHE A 71 26.59 -15.40 3.97
C PHE A 71 27.73 -15.32 4.98
N ASN A 72 28.82 -14.61 4.66
CA ASN A 72 29.99 -14.56 5.52
C ASN A 72 30.06 -13.26 6.35
N GLU A 73 29.54 -12.14 5.83
CA GLU A 73 29.58 -10.85 6.53
C GLU A 73 28.28 -10.60 7.29
N HIS A 74 27.13 -10.96 6.70
CA HIS A 74 25.81 -10.74 7.29
C HIS A 74 25.18 -11.99 7.92
N ASN A 75 25.88 -13.13 7.93
CA ASN A 75 25.41 -14.41 8.49
C ASN A 75 24.01 -14.83 8.01
N ILE A 76 23.65 -14.52 6.76
CA ILE A 76 22.35 -14.90 6.19
C ILE A 76 22.35 -16.39 5.86
N ASP A 77 21.30 -17.12 6.21
CA ASP A 77 21.20 -18.56 5.94
C ASP A 77 20.70 -18.89 4.53
N TYR A 78 19.62 -18.23 4.08
CA TYR A 78 18.94 -18.50 2.82
C TYR A 78 18.42 -17.22 2.19
N ILE A 79 18.33 -17.21 0.86
CA ILE A 79 17.63 -16.17 0.10
C ILE A 79 16.21 -16.64 -0.18
N ILE A 80 15.22 -15.77 0.08
CA ILE A 80 13.80 -16.09 -0.10
C ILE A 80 13.22 -15.24 -1.21
N HIS A 81 12.48 -15.86 -2.13
CA HIS A 81 11.76 -15.13 -3.19
C HIS A 81 10.40 -15.78 -3.47
N GLY A 82 9.51 -15.04 -4.15
CA GLY A 82 8.27 -15.56 -4.67
C GLY A 82 8.48 -16.71 -5.66
N ASP A 83 7.42 -17.49 -5.87
CA ASP A 83 7.33 -18.57 -6.86
C ASP A 83 7.20 -18.07 -8.31
N ASP A 84 7.18 -16.75 -8.54
CA ASP A 84 7.24 -16.16 -9.87
C ASP A 84 8.67 -16.09 -10.43
N PRO A 85 8.87 -16.35 -11.75
CA PRO A 85 10.18 -16.25 -12.37
C PRO A 85 10.75 -14.83 -12.27
N CYS A 86 11.99 -14.71 -11.80
CA CYS A 86 12.75 -13.46 -11.82
C CYS A 86 13.89 -13.60 -12.84
N LEU A 87 13.70 -12.98 -14.00
CA LEU A 87 14.62 -13.12 -15.14
C LEU A 87 15.44 -11.84 -15.34
N LEU A 88 16.68 -12.03 -15.76
CA LEU A 88 17.58 -10.98 -16.26
C LEU A 88 17.21 -10.59 -17.72
N PRO A 89 17.74 -9.48 -18.27
CA PRO A 89 17.45 -9.06 -19.64
C PRO A 89 17.78 -10.10 -20.73
N ASP A 90 18.72 -11.01 -20.46
CA ASP A 90 19.10 -12.11 -21.35
C ASP A 90 18.22 -13.37 -21.19
N GLY A 91 17.24 -13.34 -20.27
CA GLY A 91 16.31 -14.42 -19.98
C GLY A 91 16.81 -15.45 -18.96
N THR A 92 18.01 -15.28 -18.40
CA THR A 92 18.54 -16.16 -17.35
C THR A 92 17.91 -15.85 -15.97
N ASP A 93 17.99 -16.81 -15.04
CA ASP A 93 17.40 -16.71 -13.71
C ASP A 93 18.29 -15.91 -12.76
N ALA A 94 17.78 -14.79 -12.24
CA ALA A 94 18.51 -13.88 -11.35
C ALA A 94 18.97 -14.53 -10.02
N TYR A 95 18.40 -15.69 -9.66
CA TYR A 95 18.71 -16.46 -8.46
C TYR A 95 19.39 -17.81 -8.75
N ALA A 96 19.87 -18.03 -9.99
CA ALA A 96 20.47 -19.31 -10.39
C ALA A 96 21.60 -19.78 -9.45
N GLN A 97 22.47 -18.86 -9.03
CA GLN A 97 23.58 -19.18 -8.14
C GLN A 97 23.12 -19.58 -6.73
N ALA A 98 22.15 -18.85 -6.16
CA ALA A 98 21.58 -19.17 -4.85
C ALA A 98 20.89 -20.53 -4.84
N LYS A 99 20.17 -20.87 -5.93
CA LYS A 99 19.55 -22.18 -6.13
C LYS A 99 20.59 -23.29 -6.24
N LYS A 100 21.65 -23.08 -7.03
CA LYS A 100 22.76 -24.04 -7.17
C LYS A 100 23.48 -24.29 -5.84
N ALA A 101 23.60 -23.27 -5.00
CA ALA A 101 24.18 -23.40 -3.66
C ALA A 101 23.26 -24.10 -2.65
N GLY A 102 21.99 -24.39 -2.99
CA GLY A 102 21.00 -24.94 -2.06
C GLY A 102 20.55 -23.93 -0.99
N ARG A 103 20.79 -22.63 -1.21
CA ARG A 103 20.52 -21.55 -0.26
C ARG A 103 19.39 -20.63 -0.73
N TYR A 104 18.36 -21.24 -1.31
CA TYR A 104 17.19 -20.54 -1.85
C TYR A 104 15.90 -21.21 -1.38
N LYS A 105 14.96 -20.43 -0.86
CA LYS A 105 13.61 -20.88 -0.47
C LYS A 105 12.55 -20.10 -1.25
N GLN A 106 11.40 -20.74 -1.46
CA GLN A 106 10.29 -20.15 -2.19
C GLN A 106 9.10 -19.89 -1.28
N ILE A 107 8.41 -18.78 -1.50
CA ILE A 107 7.15 -18.42 -0.84
C ILE A 107 6.07 -18.16 -1.89
N LYS A 108 4.82 -18.28 -1.49
CA LYS A 108 3.69 -18.16 -2.41
C LYS A 108 3.42 -16.69 -2.77
N ARG A 109 3.22 -16.43 -4.07
CA ARG A 109 2.72 -15.13 -4.56
C ARG A 109 1.42 -14.75 -3.89
N THR A 110 1.29 -13.46 -3.56
CA THR A 110 0.06 -12.92 -2.99
C THR A 110 -0.94 -12.61 -4.08
N GLU A 111 -2.10 -13.28 -4.02
CA GLU A 111 -3.19 -13.13 -4.99
C GLU A 111 -3.99 -11.85 -4.79
N GLY A 112 -4.46 -11.28 -5.90
CA GLY A 112 -5.45 -10.20 -5.93
C GLY A 112 -4.89 -8.78 -5.98
N VAL A 113 -3.57 -8.58 -5.89
CA VAL A 113 -2.93 -7.26 -6.03
C VAL A 113 -1.56 -7.40 -6.71
N SER A 114 -1.31 -6.62 -7.76
CA SER A 114 0.02 -6.49 -8.38
C SER A 114 0.36 -5.04 -8.69
N SER A 115 1.65 -4.73 -8.89
CA SER A 115 2.08 -3.40 -9.32
C SER A 115 1.48 -3.01 -10.68
N THR A 116 1.27 -4.00 -11.55
CA THR A 116 0.70 -3.83 -12.89
C THR A 116 -0.76 -3.41 -12.78
N ASP A 117 -1.53 -4.12 -11.95
CA ASP A 117 -2.92 -3.82 -11.64
C ASP A 117 -3.07 -2.41 -11.06
N ILE A 118 -2.33 -2.06 -9.99
CA ILE A 118 -2.41 -0.71 -9.38
C ILE A 118 -2.07 0.40 -10.39
N VAL A 119 -1.04 0.22 -11.22
CA VAL A 119 -0.73 1.18 -12.29
C VAL A 119 -1.88 1.27 -13.30
N GLY A 120 -2.48 0.14 -13.67
CA GLY A 120 -3.68 0.10 -14.53
C GLY A 120 -4.84 0.91 -13.95
N ARG A 121 -5.15 0.73 -12.65
CA ARG A 121 -6.20 1.49 -11.95
C ARG A 121 -5.96 3.01 -12.01
N ILE A 122 -4.71 3.44 -11.77
CA ILE A 122 -4.31 4.86 -11.81
C ILE A 122 -4.38 5.44 -13.23
N LEU A 123 -3.97 4.66 -14.24
CA LEU A 123 -4.04 5.11 -15.63
C LEU A 123 -5.48 5.18 -16.15
N ALA A 124 -6.37 4.30 -15.68
CA ALA A 124 -7.80 4.36 -15.97
C ALA A 124 -8.44 5.63 -15.39
N SER A 125 -8.19 5.94 -14.11
CA SER A 125 -8.72 7.16 -13.47
C SER A 125 -8.28 8.46 -14.18
N ALA A 126 -7.08 8.46 -14.77
CA ALA A 126 -6.54 9.62 -15.49
C ALA A 126 -7.18 9.84 -16.86
N LYS A 127 -7.55 8.77 -17.58
CA LYS A 127 -8.18 8.86 -18.90
C LYS A 127 -9.58 9.43 -18.81
N ASP A 128 -10.36 8.99 -17.83
CA ASP A 128 -11.74 9.44 -17.67
C ASP A 128 -11.83 10.89 -17.17
N THR A 129 -10.86 11.34 -16.35
CA THR A 129 -10.78 12.75 -15.94
C THR A 129 -10.62 13.69 -17.15
N LYS A 130 -9.80 13.29 -18.15
CA LYS A 130 -9.63 14.07 -19.39
C LYS A 130 -10.89 14.08 -20.26
N ILE A 131 -11.62 12.96 -20.35
CA ILE A 131 -12.89 12.90 -21.09
C ILE A 131 -13.93 13.82 -20.44
N CYS A 132 -13.98 13.89 -19.11
CA CYS A 132 -14.86 14.80 -18.39
C CYS A 132 -14.48 16.28 -18.56
N GLU A 133 -13.19 16.62 -18.62
CA GLU A 133 -12.71 17.98 -18.89
C GLU A 133 -12.98 18.42 -20.34
N ASP A 134 -12.78 17.54 -21.32
CA ASP A 134 -13.07 17.80 -22.73
C ASP A 134 -14.59 17.95 -23.01
N HIS A 135 -15.45 17.35 -22.18
CA HIS A 135 -16.91 17.48 -22.25
C HIS A 135 -17.50 18.60 -21.38
N GLN A 136 -16.69 19.29 -20.55
CA GLN A 136 -17.12 20.49 -19.82
C GLN A 136 -17.29 21.73 -20.73
N GLY A 137 -17.03 21.62 -22.03
CA GLY A 137 -17.36 22.63 -23.03
C GLY A 137 -18.83 22.71 -23.45
N SER A 138 -19.71 21.75 -23.09
CA SER A 138 -21.08 21.73 -23.66
C SER A 138 -22.25 21.33 -22.76
N TYR A 139 -22.12 21.26 -21.43
CA TYR A 139 -23.26 20.92 -20.56
C TYR A 139 -23.46 21.89 -19.40
N ARG A 140 -23.87 23.13 -19.73
CA ARG A 140 -24.81 23.87 -18.89
C ARG A 140 -26.21 23.55 -19.43
N GLU A 141 -27.09 23.09 -18.55
CA GLU A 141 -28.51 22.72 -18.78
C GLU A 141 -28.79 21.21 -18.96
N ALA A 142 -28.96 20.52 -17.83
CA ALA A 142 -29.99 19.50 -17.63
C ALA A 142 -29.99 19.02 -16.17
N ARG A 143 -30.53 19.84 -15.26
CA ARG A 143 -31.08 19.33 -13.99
C ARG A 143 -32.54 18.98 -14.24
N ASN A 144 -32.94 17.79 -13.79
CA ASN A 144 -34.29 17.18 -13.81
C ASN A 144 -34.65 16.36 -15.07
N MET A 145 -34.60 15.02 -14.98
CA MET A 145 -35.81 14.19 -14.99
C MET A 145 -35.52 12.69 -14.74
N ASN A 146 -36.58 12.03 -14.29
CA ASN A 146 -36.72 10.70 -13.69
C ASN A 146 -36.14 9.47 -14.40
N CYS A 147 -35.90 8.46 -13.55
CA CYS A 147 -35.70 7.04 -13.80
C CYS A 147 -36.82 6.41 -14.66
N SER A 148 -36.45 5.63 -15.69
CA SER A 148 -37.19 4.46 -16.20
C SER A 148 -36.33 3.65 -17.19
N GLN A 149 -36.07 2.40 -16.81
CA GLN A 149 -35.86 1.18 -17.60
C GLN A 149 -35.02 1.19 -18.89
N GLY A 150 -33.96 0.38 -18.87
CA GLY A 150 -33.58 -0.48 -19.99
C GLY A 150 -32.26 -0.15 -20.69
N ASP A 151 -31.13 -0.59 -20.12
CA ASP A 151 -30.04 -1.23 -20.86
C ASP A 151 -29.03 -1.86 -19.87
N GLU A 152 -28.88 -3.19 -19.86
CA GLU A 152 -27.95 -3.93 -18.99
C GLU A 152 -26.50 -3.94 -19.55
N SER A 153 -26.03 -2.83 -20.12
CA SER A 153 -24.73 -2.79 -20.83
C SER A 153 -23.80 -1.62 -20.47
N HIS A 154 -24.03 -0.94 -19.35
CA HIS A 154 -23.06 -0.01 -18.76
C HIS A 154 -22.73 -0.39 -17.31
N VAL A 155 -21.92 -1.44 -17.14
CA VAL A 155 -21.17 -1.63 -15.89
C VAL A 155 -20.04 -0.60 -15.90
N ASP A 156 -20.19 0.41 -15.03
CA ASP A 156 -19.25 1.47 -14.70
C ASP A 156 -17.78 0.98 -14.80
N GLY A 157 -16.97 1.67 -15.59
CA GLY A 157 -15.60 1.29 -15.99
C GLY A 157 -14.56 1.30 -14.86
N ARG A 158 -14.98 1.06 -13.61
CA ARG A 158 -14.08 0.90 -12.47
C ARG A 158 -13.30 -0.39 -12.64
N HIS A 159 -11.99 -0.28 -12.63
CA HIS A 159 -11.11 -1.43 -12.54
C HIS A 159 -11.28 -2.04 -11.14
N ILE A 160 -12.12 -3.08 -11.04
CA ILE A 160 -12.52 -3.70 -9.76
C ILE A 160 -11.33 -4.49 -9.20
N SER A 161 -10.99 -4.23 -7.93
CA SER A 161 -10.04 -5.09 -7.21
C SER A 161 -10.59 -6.52 -7.13
N HIS A 162 -9.78 -7.49 -7.56
CA HIS A 162 -10.09 -8.92 -7.39
C HIS A 162 -9.56 -9.50 -6.08
N PHE A 163 -9.16 -8.63 -5.13
CA PHE A 163 -8.67 -9.07 -3.84
C PHE A 163 -9.78 -9.70 -3.01
N LEU A 164 -9.60 -10.96 -2.62
CA LEU A 164 -10.51 -11.69 -1.75
C LEU A 164 -10.01 -11.59 -0.29
N PRO A 165 -10.64 -10.74 0.56
CA PRO A 165 -10.32 -10.70 1.97
C PRO A 165 -10.81 -11.98 2.67
N THR A 166 -10.04 -12.43 3.67
CA THR A 166 -10.48 -13.51 4.56
C THR A 166 -10.13 -13.14 5.99
N SER A 167 -10.88 -13.64 6.96
CA SER A 167 -10.57 -13.47 8.38
C SER A 167 -9.14 -13.94 8.70
N ARG A 168 -8.69 -15.05 8.09
CA ARG A 168 -7.31 -15.56 8.23
C ARG A 168 -6.26 -14.54 7.76
N ARG A 169 -6.48 -13.87 6.63
CA ARG A 169 -5.56 -12.83 6.13
C ARG A 169 -5.47 -11.64 7.09
N ILE A 170 -6.61 -11.22 7.65
CA ILE A 170 -6.65 -10.14 8.65
C ILE A 170 -5.86 -10.55 9.89
N VAL A 171 -6.09 -11.76 10.42
CA VAL A 171 -5.36 -12.28 11.60
C VAL A 171 -3.85 -12.36 11.34
N GLN A 172 -3.42 -12.83 10.16
CA GLN A 172 -2.00 -12.88 9.78
C GLN A 172 -1.32 -11.49 9.76
N PHE A 173 -2.10 -10.42 9.57
CA PHE A 173 -1.63 -9.05 9.54
C PHE A 173 -1.88 -8.29 10.84
N SER A 174 -2.73 -8.78 11.73
CA SER A 174 -3.06 -8.11 12.99
C SER A 174 -1.98 -8.33 14.06
N ASN A 175 -1.78 -7.35 14.94
CA ASN A 175 -1.09 -7.58 16.20
C ASN A 175 -2.16 -8.07 17.18
N GLY A 176 -2.13 -9.35 17.56
CA GLY A 176 -3.19 -9.98 18.38
C GLY A 176 -3.27 -9.50 19.83
N LYS A 177 -2.79 -8.29 20.15
CA LYS A 177 -2.74 -7.71 21.49
C LYS A 177 -3.46 -6.36 21.46
N GLY A 178 -4.46 -6.21 22.34
CA GLY A 178 -5.09 -4.91 22.60
C GLY A 178 -4.25 -4.02 23.52
N PRO A 179 -4.72 -2.79 23.78
CA PRO A 179 -4.06 -1.88 24.71
C PRO A 179 -4.01 -2.47 26.13
N GLY A 180 -2.87 -2.30 26.81
CA GLY A 180 -2.72 -2.68 28.22
C GLY A 180 -3.57 -1.81 29.17
N PRO A 181 -3.70 -2.20 30.44
CA PRO A 181 -4.36 -1.38 31.45
C PRO A 181 -3.69 0.01 31.53
N ASN A 182 -4.49 1.08 31.46
CA ASN A 182 -4.04 2.49 31.45
C ASN A 182 -3.15 2.89 30.26
N ALA A 183 -3.09 2.10 29.19
CA ALA A 183 -2.34 2.46 27.99
C ALA A 183 -2.88 3.76 27.39
N ARG A 184 -1.97 4.66 26.99
CA ARG A 184 -2.33 5.87 26.26
C ARG A 184 -2.63 5.52 24.79
N VAL A 185 -3.91 5.42 24.46
CA VAL A 185 -4.38 5.13 23.09
C VAL A 185 -4.34 6.41 22.26
N VAL A 186 -3.55 6.39 21.19
CA VAL A 186 -3.49 7.45 20.17
C VAL A 186 -4.30 7.00 18.97
N TYR A 187 -5.16 7.88 18.46
CA TYR A 187 -5.98 7.66 17.28
C TYR A 187 -5.58 8.58 16.14
N ILE A 188 -5.45 8.03 14.94
CA ILE A 188 -5.25 8.76 13.69
C ILE A 188 -6.08 8.11 12.60
N ASP A 189 -6.69 8.90 11.73
CA ASP A 189 -7.53 8.40 10.65
C ASP A 189 -7.23 9.04 9.31
N GLY A 190 -7.75 8.40 8.26
CA GLY A 190 -7.63 8.86 6.90
C GLY A 190 -7.97 7.80 5.87
N ALA A 191 -7.74 8.16 4.61
CA ALA A 191 -7.88 7.24 3.50
C ALA A 191 -6.79 6.15 3.55
N PHE A 192 -5.52 6.52 3.81
CA PHE A 192 -4.36 5.62 3.71
C PHE A 192 -4.29 4.86 2.37
N ASP A 193 -4.76 5.51 1.30
CA ASP A 193 -4.72 4.98 -0.06
C ASP A 193 -3.29 4.99 -0.62
N LEU A 194 -2.97 4.03 -1.49
CA LEU A 194 -1.61 3.78 -1.98
C LEU A 194 -0.52 3.91 -0.89
N PHE A 195 -0.71 3.23 0.24
CA PHE A 195 0.11 3.39 1.46
C PHE A 195 1.61 3.62 1.18
N HIS A 196 2.09 4.84 1.45
CA HIS A 196 3.39 5.37 1.02
C HIS A 196 4.26 5.88 2.18
N ALA A 197 5.49 6.30 1.88
CA ALA A 197 6.48 6.77 2.87
C ALA A 197 5.95 7.90 3.78
N GLY A 198 5.13 8.81 3.27
CA GLY A 198 4.48 9.85 4.07
C GLY A 198 3.58 9.29 5.19
N HIS A 199 2.82 8.22 4.92
CA HIS A 199 2.03 7.54 5.95
C HIS A 199 2.92 6.88 6.99
N VAL A 200 4.00 6.21 6.57
CA VAL A 200 4.94 5.57 7.51
C VAL A 200 5.52 6.60 8.49
N GLU A 201 5.98 7.74 8.01
CA GLU A 201 6.60 8.77 8.84
C GLU A 201 5.61 9.46 9.79
N VAL A 202 4.38 9.76 9.35
CA VAL A 202 3.37 10.34 10.24
C VAL A 202 2.89 9.34 11.29
N LEU A 203 2.74 8.06 10.92
CA LEU A 203 2.37 6.99 11.86
C LEU A 203 3.49 6.73 12.87
N LYS A 204 4.75 6.81 12.45
CA LYS A 204 5.92 6.76 13.36
C LYS A 204 5.85 7.86 14.41
N LYS A 205 5.58 9.11 14.01
CA LYS A 205 5.38 10.23 14.94
C LYS A 205 4.16 10.02 15.85
N ALA A 206 3.04 9.54 15.31
CA ALA A 206 1.84 9.28 16.10
C ALA A 206 2.09 8.20 17.16
N ARG A 207 2.80 7.12 16.82
CA ARG A 207 3.15 6.03 17.75
C ARG A 207 4.01 6.47 18.93
N GLN A 208 4.83 7.52 18.75
CA GLN A 208 5.67 8.09 19.82
C GLN A 208 4.87 8.85 20.88
N LEU A 209 3.58 9.12 20.64
CA LEU A 209 2.73 9.92 21.53
C LEU A 209 1.91 9.09 22.52
N GLY A 210 2.04 7.76 22.49
CA GLY A 210 1.34 6.87 23.42
C GLY A 210 1.80 5.43 23.30
N ASP A 211 1.09 4.55 23.99
CA ASP A 211 1.47 3.14 24.15
C ASP A 211 0.80 2.25 23.11
N PHE A 212 -0.23 2.75 22.43
CA PHE A 212 -1.03 2.03 21.45
C PHE A 212 -1.52 2.97 20.36
N LEU A 213 -1.24 2.66 19.09
CA LEU A 213 -1.72 3.41 17.93
C LEU A 213 -2.86 2.68 17.23
N LEU A 214 -4.05 3.26 17.35
CA LEU A 214 -5.28 2.85 16.66
C LEU A 214 -5.47 3.68 15.40
N VAL A 215 -5.60 3.04 14.24
CA VAL A 215 -5.72 3.73 12.96
C VAL A 215 -7.10 3.55 12.34
N GLY A 216 -7.83 4.64 12.12
CA GLY A 216 -9.12 4.63 11.44
C GLY A 216 -8.98 4.64 9.91
N ILE A 217 -9.57 3.66 9.23
CA ILE A 217 -9.56 3.57 7.77
C ILE A 217 -10.96 3.89 7.24
N HIS A 218 -11.13 5.04 6.59
CA HIS A 218 -12.43 5.41 6.02
C HIS A 218 -12.90 4.44 4.95
N THR A 219 -14.23 4.32 4.79
CA THR A 219 -14.84 3.49 3.74
C THR A 219 -14.50 3.99 2.33
N ASP A 220 -14.62 3.13 1.32
CA ASP A 220 -14.38 3.52 -0.06
C ASP A 220 -15.34 4.64 -0.49
N GLN A 221 -16.61 4.54 -0.11
CA GLN A 221 -17.62 5.56 -0.37
C GLN A 221 -17.24 6.92 0.25
N THR A 222 -16.88 6.95 1.53
CA THR A 222 -16.47 8.19 2.20
C THR A 222 -15.27 8.83 1.50
N VAL A 223 -14.29 8.03 1.07
CA VAL A 223 -13.13 8.55 0.35
C VAL A 223 -13.53 9.08 -1.03
N SER A 224 -14.39 8.37 -1.78
CA SER A 224 -14.90 8.83 -3.08
C SER A 224 -15.66 10.16 -2.97
N GLU A 225 -16.49 10.33 -1.95
CA GLU A 225 -17.28 11.54 -1.72
C GLU A 225 -16.39 12.78 -1.53
N HIS A 226 -15.25 12.65 -0.83
CA HIS A 226 -14.38 13.77 -0.49
C HIS A 226 -13.22 13.98 -1.48
N ARG A 227 -12.79 12.94 -2.18
CA ARG A 227 -11.63 12.98 -3.10
C ARG A 227 -11.98 12.83 -4.58
N GLY A 228 -13.23 12.50 -4.88
CA GLY A 228 -13.72 12.23 -6.23
C GLY A 228 -13.89 10.74 -6.51
N THR A 229 -14.75 10.44 -7.47
CA THR A 229 -15.29 9.10 -7.78
C THR A 229 -14.24 8.01 -8.01
N TYR A 230 -13.05 8.37 -8.48
CA TYR A 230 -11.98 7.42 -8.80
C TYR A 230 -11.07 7.07 -7.60
N TYR A 231 -11.24 7.75 -6.48
CA TYR A 231 -10.59 7.40 -5.22
C TYR A 231 -11.54 6.61 -4.32
N PRO A 232 -11.04 5.68 -3.50
CA PRO A 232 -9.65 5.28 -3.41
C PRO A 232 -9.24 4.32 -4.54
N ILE A 233 -7.95 4.32 -4.90
CA ILE A 233 -7.35 3.38 -5.86
C ILE A 233 -7.32 1.95 -5.29
N MET A 234 -7.04 1.84 -3.98
CA MET A 234 -7.08 0.60 -3.23
C MET A 234 -8.36 0.53 -2.39
N ASN A 235 -9.07 -0.60 -2.44
CA ASN A 235 -10.30 -0.76 -1.67
C ASN A 235 -10.02 -0.83 -0.15
N LEU A 236 -11.09 -0.77 0.65
CA LEU A 236 -11.02 -0.75 2.11
C LEU A 236 -10.18 -1.90 2.69
N HIS A 237 -10.31 -3.11 2.15
CA HIS A 237 -9.58 -4.27 2.64
C HIS A 237 -8.09 -4.25 2.26
N GLU A 238 -7.76 -3.85 1.04
CA GLU A 238 -6.39 -3.67 0.56
C GLU A 238 -5.64 -2.59 1.38
N ARG A 239 -6.33 -1.48 1.70
CA ARG A 239 -5.81 -0.40 2.55
C ARG A 239 -5.62 -0.86 3.99
N SER A 240 -6.61 -1.54 4.57
CA SER A 240 -6.53 -2.07 5.93
C SER A 240 -5.32 -2.98 6.13
N LEU A 241 -5.08 -3.94 5.21
CA LEU A 241 -3.91 -4.81 5.28
C LEU A 241 -2.59 -4.07 5.01
N SER A 242 -2.60 -3.00 4.22
CA SER A 242 -1.40 -2.19 4.00
C SER A 242 -1.02 -1.41 5.26
N VAL A 243 -2.00 -0.89 5.99
CA VAL A 243 -1.78 -0.18 7.26
C VAL A 243 -1.38 -1.15 8.39
N LEU A 244 -2.05 -2.31 8.52
CA LEU A 244 -1.72 -3.35 9.50
C LEU A 244 -0.30 -3.93 9.36
N ALA A 245 0.31 -3.81 8.17
CA ALA A 245 1.68 -4.23 7.93
C ALA A 245 2.73 -3.28 8.53
N CYS A 246 2.34 -2.04 8.84
CA CYS A 246 3.23 -1.03 9.38
C CYS A 246 3.57 -1.31 10.84
N ARG A 247 4.86 -1.31 11.19
CA ARG A 247 5.36 -1.62 12.54
C ARG A 247 4.88 -0.66 13.63
N TYR A 248 4.49 0.55 13.23
CA TYR A 248 4.05 1.58 14.16
C TYR A 248 2.55 1.48 14.49
N VAL A 249 1.80 0.64 13.78
CA VAL A 249 0.36 0.48 13.94
C VAL A 249 0.08 -0.74 14.81
N ASP A 250 -0.73 -0.55 15.85
CA ASP A 250 -1.14 -1.63 16.74
C ASP A 250 -2.48 -2.25 16.27
N GLU A 251 -3.45 -1.41 15.89
CA GLU A 251 -4.79 -1.87 15.48
C GLU A 251 -5.43 -0.94 14.44
N VAL A 252 -6.42 -1.44 13.69
CA VAL A 252 -7.17 -0.66 12.71
C VAL A 252 -8.68 -0.75 12.93
N ILE A 253 -9.38 0.38 12.81
CA ILE A 253 -10.83 0.41 12.64
C ILE A 253 -11.12 0.33 11.14
N ILE A 254 -11.64 -0.82 10.69
CA ILE A 254 -12.00 -1.05 9.29
C ILE A 254 -13.36 -0.41 9.02
N GLY A 255 -13.38 0.67 8.25
CA GLY A 255 -14.61 1.44 7.99
C GLY A 255 -14.88 2.49 9.07
N ALA A 256 -13.85 3.22 9.48
CA ALA A 256 -13.98 4.32 10.43
C ALA A 256 -14.87 5.45 9.86
N PRO A 257 -15.75 6.06 10.68
CA PRO A 257 -16.57 7.19 10.25
C PRO A 257 -15.70 8.39 9.86
N TRP A 258 -16.29 9.34 9.12
CA TRP A 258 -15.62 10.60 8.79
C TRP A 258 -15.42 11.49 10.02
N GLU A 259 -16.45 11.61 10.86
CA GLU A 259 -16.39 12.40 12.08
C GLU A 259 -15.94 11.56 13.27
N VAL A 260 -15.03 12.12 14.07
CA VAL A 260 -14.58 11.50 15.33
C VAL A 260 -15.62 11.79 16.41
N THR A 261 -16.44 10.81 16.78
CA THR A 261 -17.52 10.99 17.76
C THR A 261 -17.06 10.78 19.20
N LYS A 262 -17.83 11.31 20.17
CA LYS A 262 -17.61 11.06 21.60
C LYS A 262 -17.77 9.57 21.95
N ASP A 263 -18.70 8.89 21.28
CA ASP A 263 -18.90 7.46 21.44
C ASP A 263 -17.65 6.68 21.02
N MET A 264 -17.08 6.99 19.85
CA MET A 264 -15.84 6.34 19.39
C MET A 264 -14.67 6.58 20.35
N ILE A 265 -14.50 7.83 20.83
CA ILE A 265 -13.46 8.17 21.82
C ILE A 265 -13.63 7.34 23.11
N THR A 266 -14.87 7.16 23.57
CA THR A 266 -15.17 6.41 24.80
C THR A 266 -14.99 4.90 24.59
N THR A 267 -15.53 4.36 23.49
CA THR A 267 -15.51 2.92 23.16
C THR A 267 -14.09 2.37 23.04
N PHE A 268 -13.20 3.12 22.39
CA PHE A 268 -11.79 2.71 22.21
C PHE A 268 -10.84 3.32 23.25
N ASN A 269 -11.37 3.99 24.27
CA ASN A 269 -10.59 4.69 25.31
C ASN A 269 -9.48 5.60 24.73
N ILE A 270 -9.83 6.36 23.69
CA ILE A 270 -8.88 7.21 22.95
C ILE A 270 -8.44 8.37 23.86
N SER A 271 -7.14 8.43 24.13
CA SER A 271 -6.52 9.46 24.95
C SER A 271 -6.08 10.69 24.16
N LEU A 272 -5.76 10.52 22.87
CA LEU A 272 -5.31 11.57 21.98
C LEU A 272 -5.71 11.26 20.53
N VAL A 273 -6.34 12.21 19.86
CA VAL A 273 -6.60 12.19 18.42
C VAL A 273 -5.56 13.06 17.73
N VAL A 274 -4.93 12.54 16.68
CA VAL A 274 -3.90 13.24 15.92
C VAL A 274 -4.21 13.28 14.43
N ARG A 275 -3.77 14.35 13.77
CA ARG A 275 -3.87 14.51 12.31
C ARG A 275 -2.56 15.07 11.74
N GLY A 276 -2.11 14.51 10.62
CA GLY A 276 -0.94 15.01 9.89
C GLY A 276 -1.21 16.37 9.20
N THR A 277 -0.19 17.21 9.04
CA THR A 277 -0.30 18.49 8.32
C THR A 277 -0.46 18.31 6.80
N VAL A 278 -0.02 17.18 6.25
CA VAL A 278 -0.23 16.83 4.85
C VAL A 278 -1.47 15.95 4.75
N ALA A 279 -2.52 16.46 4.11
CA ALA A 279 -3.76 15.75 3.87
C ALA A 279 -4.35 16.12 2.51
N GLU A 280 -4.91 15.13 1.83
CA GLU A 280 -5.56 15.32 0.53
C GLU A 280 -7.07 15.39 0.74
N SER A 281 -7.61 16.59 0.68
CA SER A 281 -9.06 16.84 0.66
C SER A 281 -9.33 17.87 -0.41
N ASN A 282 -10.37 17.67 -1.22
CA ASN A 282 -10.91 18.76 -2.01
C ASN A 282 -11.38 19.83 -1.02
N SER A 283 -10.79 21.00 -1.12
CA SER A 283 -11.04 22.15 -0.26
C SER A 283 -12.55 22.38 -0.19
N PHE A 284 -13.13 22.09 0.99
CA PHE A 284 -14.44 22.55 1.42
C PHE A 284 -15.56 22.30 0.41
N LEU A 285 -16.17 21.12 0.47
CA LEU A 285 -17.61 21.07 0.23
C LEU A 285 -18.24 22.14 1.14
N ASN A 286 -18.72 23.21 0.51
CA ASN A 286 -19.22 24.40 1.20
C ASN A 286 -20.25 24.00 2.26
N GLY A 287 -19.88 24.06 3.54
CA GLY A 287 -20.78 23.81 4.68
C GLY A 287 -20.49 22.56 5.52
N GLU A 288 -19.44 21.79 5.25
CA GLU A 288 -19.10 20.63 6.09
C GLU A 288 -18.55 21.01 7.47
N THR A 289 -19.04 20.30 8.49
CA THR A 289 -18.58 20.34 9.87
C THR A 289 -17.15 19.82 9.99
N ASP A 290 -16.34 20.46 10.84
CA ASP A 290 -14.99 19.98 11.15
C ASP A 290 -15.06 18.57 11.76
N PRO A 291 -14.54 17.51 11.10
CA PRO A 291 -14.67 16.14 11.59
C PRO A 291 -13.94 15.90 12.91
N TYR A 292 -13.10 16.85 13.34
CA TYR A 292 -12.38 16.83 14.60
C TYR A 292 -12.93 17.82 15.64
N ALA A 293 -14.13 18.38 15.44
CA ALA A 293 -14.73 19.34 16.37
C ALA A 293 -14.88 18.75 17.79
N VAL A 294 -15.34 17.49 17.91
CA VAL A 294 -15.48 16.81 19.19
C VAL A 294 -14.14 16.64 19.92
N PRO A 295 -13.09 16.00 19.36
CA PRO A 295 -11.82 15.87 20.08
C PRO A 295 -11.16 17.22 20.38
N LYS A 296 -11.36 18.26 19.54
CA LYS A 296 -10.91 19.63 19.85
C LYS A 296 -11.62 20.21 21.07
N SER A 297 -12.96 20.13 21.13
CA SER A 297 -13.73 20.59 22.28
C SER A 297 -13.41 19.85 23.58
N MET A 298 -13.00 18.57 23.47
CA MET A 298 -12.56 17.76 24.61
C MET A 298 -11.10 18.00 25.00
N GLY A 299 -10.35 18.82 24.26
CA GLY A 299 -8.93 19.09 24.53
C GLY A 299 -7.99 17.92 24.22
N VAL A 300 -8.43 16.93 23.45
CA VAL A 300 -7.69 15.70 23.11
C VAL A 300 -7.26 15.66 21.64
N PHE A 301 -7.23 16.79 20.94
CA PHE A 301 -6.79 16.88 19.54
C PHE A 301 -5.39 17.49 19.42
N ARG A 302 -4.57 16.98 18.49
CA ARG A 302 -3.25 17.54 18.16
C ARG A 302 -2.90 17.41 16.68
N MET A 303 -2.44 18.50 16.07
CA MET A 303 -1.81 18.45 14.75
C MET A 303 -0.37 17.93 14.84
N LEU A 304 0.03 17.07 13.92
CA LEU A 304 1.39 16.55 13.77
C LEU A 304 1.98 17.01 12.46
N GLU A 305 3.17 17.60 12.52
CA GLU A 305 3.90 17.97 11.32
C GLU A 305 4.34 16.71 10.55
N SER A 306 3.78 16.53 9.35
CA SER A 306 4.13 15.45 8.43
C SER A 306 5.55 15.66 7.91
N PRO A 307 6.49 14.71 8.12
CA PRO A 307 7.88 14.86 7.67
C PRO A 307 8.09 14.86 6.16
N LYS A 308 7.11 14.34 5.41
CA LYS A 308 7.14 14.22 3.95
C LYS A 308 5.83 14.74 3.37
N ASP A 309 5.93 15.34 2.20
CA ASP A 309 4.84 15.93 1.42
C ASP A 309 4.24 14.97 0.38
N ILE A 310 4.81 13.76 0.24
CA ILE A 310 4.28 12.71 -0.64
C ILE A 310 2.81 12.39 -0.30
N THR A 311 2.01 12.33 -1.35
CA THR A 311 0.58 12.03 -1.30
C THR A 311 0.16 10.98 -2.34
N THR A 312 -1.07 10.44 -2.21
CA THR A 312 -1.63 9.51 -3.21
C THR A 312 -1.68 10.18 -4.59
N THR A 313 -2.09 11.46 -4.66
CA THR A 313 -2.15 12.21 -5.92
C THR A 313 -0.76 12.41 -6.51
N SER A 314 0.25 12.75 -5.69
CA SER A 314 1.62 12.90 -6.19
C SER A 314 2.18 11.60 -6.77
N VAL A 315 1.89 10.45 -6.14
CA VAL A 315 2.28 9.12 -6.64
C VAL A 315 1.57 8.80 -7.95
N ALA A 316 0.26 9.08 -8.02
CA ALA A 316 -0.53 8.90 -9.22
C ALA A 316 -0.01 9.78 -10.37
N GLN A 317 0.30 11.05 -10.11
CA GLN A 317 0.87 11.98 -11.10
C GLN A 317 2.22 11.51 -11.64
N ARG A 318 3.11 10.96 -10.79
CA ARG A 318 4.38 10.37 -11.25
C ARG A 318 4.16 9.20 -12.23
N ILE A 319 3.12 8.39 -12.00
CA ILE A 319 2.74 7.29 -12.90
C ILE A 319 2.17 7.84 -14.22
N ILE A 320 1.27 8.81 -14.15
CA ILE A 320 0.64 9.42 -15.33
C ILE A 320 1.67 10.15 -16.20
N ALA A 321 2.59 10.90 -15.60
CA ALA A 321 3.65 11.63 -16.30
C ALA A 321 4.55 10.68 -17.14
N ASN A 322 4.69 9.43 -16.71
CA ASN A 322 5.53 8.42 -17.37
C ASN A 322 4.66 7.28 -17.98
N HIS A 323 3.41 7.57 -18.34
CA HIS A 323 2.43 6.55 -18.73
C HIS A 323 2.91 5.63 -19.86
N GLU A 324 3.56 6.17 -20.91
CA GLU A 324 4.04 5.35 -22.03
C GLU A 324 5.07 4.29 -21.61
N ILE A 325 5.99 4.69 -20.72
CA ILE A 325 7.03 3.81 -20.19
C ILE A 325 6.39 2.70 -19.35
N TYR A 326 5.45 3.07 -18.48
CA TYR A 326 4.75 2.10 -17.64
C TYR A 326 3.83 1.18 -18.44
N MET A 327 3.18 1.65 -19.49
CA MET A 327 2.36 0.82 -20.38
C MET A 327 3.20 -0.21 -21.13
N LYS A 328 4.33 0.20 -21.73
CA LYS A 328 5.27 -0.73 -22.39
C LYS A 328 5.80 -1.78 -21.43
N ARG A 329 6.17 -1.37 -20.20
CA ARG A 329 6.62 -2.29 -19.14
C ARG A 329 5.52 -3.26 -18.72
N ASN A 330 4.31 -2.77 -18.49
CA ASN A 330 3.17 -3.57 -18.04
C ASN A 330 2.75 -4.60 -19.11
N ALA A 331 2.74 -4.24 -20.39
CA ALA A 331 2.42 -5.18 -21.48
C ALA A 331 3.39 -6.37 -21.53
N LYS A 332 4.69 -6.15 -21.30
CA LYS A 332 5.68 -7.24 -21.17
C LYS A 332 5.38 -8.14 -19.97
N LYS A 333 4.98 -7.54 -18.84
CA LYS A 333 4.71 -8.25 -17.58
C LYS A 333 3.39 -9.03 -17.63
N GLU A 334 2.35 -8.51 -18.28
CA GLU A 334 1.06 -9.20 -18.45
C GLU A 334 1.22 -10.55 -19.16
N ALA A 335 2.08 -10.64 -20.19
CA ALA A 335 2.39 -11.91 -20.85
C ALA A 335 3.01 -12.93 -19.87
N SER A 336 3.94 -12.49 -19.02
CA SER A 336 4.55 -13.34 -18.00
C SER A 336 3.58 -13.75 -16.89
N GLU A 337 2.70 -12.84 -16.44
CA GLU A 337 1.68 -13.13 -15.42
C GLU A 337 0.64 -14.11 -15.97
N LYS A 338 0.18 -13.93 -17.21
CA LYS A 338 -0.76 -14.86 -17.86
C LYS A 338 -0.16 -16.27 -17.98
N LYS A 339 1.13 -16.36 -18.33
CA LYS A 339 1.85 -17.65 -18.36
C LYS A 339 1.92 -18.28 -16.95
N TYR A 340 2.29 -17.50 -15.94
CA TYR A 340 2.31 -17.98 -14.55
C TYR A 340 0.96 -18.55 -14.11
N TYR A 341 -0.15 -17.82 -14.33
CA TYR A 341 -1.48 -18.29 -13.93
C TYR A 341 -1.96 -19.51 -14.73
N ALA A 342 -1.54 -19.65 -15.99
CA ALA A 342 -1.87 -20.83 -16.81
C ALA A 342 -1.10 -22.08 -16.36
N GLU A 343 0.14 -21.92 -15.90
CA GLU A 343 1.03 -23.02 -15.49
C GLU A 343 1.00 -23.30 -13.97
N LYS A 344 0.21 -22.51 -13.23
CA LYS A 344 0.19 -22.51 -11.76
C LYS A 344 -0.15 -23.89 -11.20
N LYS A 345 0.72 -24.36 -10.30
CA LYS A 345 0.49 -25.55 -9.47
C LYS A 345 0.30 -25.15 -8.02
N TYR A 346 -0.34 -26.03 -7.24
CA TYR A 346 -0.45 -25.82 -5.81
C TYR A 346 0.95 -25.90 -5.16
N VAL A 347 1.35 -24.83 -4.47
CA VAL A 347 2.53 -24.80 -3.62
C VAL A 347 2.02 -24.94 -2.18
N SER A 348 2.41 -26.02 -1.50
CA SER A 348 2.19 -26.15 -0.05
C SER A 348 2.94 -25.04 0.66
N GLY A 349 2.31 -24.38 1.63
CA GLY A 349 3.06 -23.61 2.60
C GLY A 349 3.64 -24.63 3.56
N ASP A 350 4.97 -24.75 3.58
CA ASP A 350 5.67 -25.53 4.61
C ASP A 350 5.43 -24.92 6.00
#